data_AF-A0A8S1J766-F1
#
_entry.id   AF-A0A8S1J766-F1
#
_cell.length_a   1.000
_cell.length_b   1.000
_cell.length_c   1.000
_cell.angle_alpha   90.00
_cell.angle_beta   90.00
_cell.angle_gamma   90.00
#
_symmetry.space_group_name_H-M   'P 1'
#
loop_
_entity.id
_entity.type
_entity.pdbx_description
1 polymer ?
#
loop_
_entity_poly.entity_id
_entity_poly.type
_entity_poly.pdbx_seq_one_letter_code
_entity_poly.pdbx_strand_id
1 'polypeptide(L)'
;MSPLLRTLTWTISTDTIISSSCLLLLVHLYLHDYNFVNSVTDKLTGSVSLGSAVFASVLIASRLPSYQHVFVQILFSLELYLLGPFVRRYIRQMSTTIHLLLTVASLVGSVLLVAPLSPVLTVLYCLTVLLVSFVCPLALVRLHKFKAKINGPWDEAVPSVPVRLVHRLRSRRESQK
;
A
#
# COMPACT_ATOMS: atom_id res chain seq x y z
N MET A 1 -6.77 10.82 -25.96
CA MET A 1 -6.65 12.04 -25.12
C MET A 1 -7.13 13.22 -25.95
N SER A 2 -8.07 14.01 -25.45
CA SER A 2 -8.53 15.19 -26.16
C SER A 2 -7.36 16.18 -26.29
N PRO A 3 -7.18 16.82 -27.45
CA PRO A 3 -6.17 17.87 -27.65
C PRO A 3 -6.20 18.97 -26.57
N LEU A 4 -7.37 19.16 -25.93
CA LEU A 4 -7.64 20.10 -24.84
C LEU A 4 -6.79 19.89 -23.56
N LEU A 5 -6.56 18.65 -23.12
CA LEU A 5 -5.77 18.38 -21.90
C LEU A 5 -4.28 18.67 -22.13
N ARG A 6 -3.79 18.43 -23.35
CA ARG A 6 -2.42 18.76 -23.75
C ARG A 6 -2.23 20.27 -23.83
N THR A 7 -3.17 21.02 -24.41
CA THR A 7 -3.08 22.48 -24.47
C THR A 7 -3.21 23.15 -23.11
N LEU A 8 -4.10 22.68 -22.23
CA LEU A 8 -4.25 23.23 -20.86
C LEU A 8 -3.01 23.03 -19.99
N THR A 9 -2.33 21.89 -20.13
CA THR A 9 -1.13 21.61 -19.34
C THR A 9 0.14 22.16 -19.98
N TRP A 10 0.10 22.65 -21.22
CA TRP A 10 1.28 23.18 -21.93
C TRP A 10 1.95 24.35 -21.20
N THR A 11 1.16 25.21 -20.56
CA THR A 11 1.66 26.36 -19.78
C THR A 11 2.28 25.96 -18.44
N ILE A 12 2.07 24.72 -18.00
CA ILE A 12 2.63 24.19 -16.76
C ILE A 12 4.02 23.63 -17.05
N SER A 13 5.00 24.00 -16.22
CA SER A 13 6.35 23.48 -16.32
C SER A 13 6.38 21.96 -16.11
N THR A 14 7.31 21.28 -16.81
CA THR A 14 7.50 19.83 -16.66
C THR A 14 7.85 19.46 -15.22
N ASP A 15 8.64 20.28 -14.54
CA ASP A 15 9.05 20.06 -13.15
C ASP A 15 7.85 20.09 -12.19
N THR A 16 6.91 21.03 -12.40
CA THR A 16 5.66 21.07 -11.62
C THR A 16 4.79 19.84 -11.88
N ILE A 17 4.74 19.34 -13.11
CA ILE A 17 3.97 18.13 -13.46
C ILE A 17 4.56 16.90 -12.80
N ILE A 18 5.88 16.74 -12.82
CA ILE A 18 6.55 15.64 -12.16
C ILE A 18 6.33 15.74 -10.65
N SER A 19 6.52 16.93 -10.06
CA SER A 19 6.32 17.15 -8.61
C SER A 19 4.89 16.87 -8.16
N SER A 20 3.88 17.34 -8.91
CA SER A 20 2.47 17.09 -8.60
C SER A 20 2.09 15.63 -8.80
N SER A 21 2.62 14.96 -9.82
CA SER A 21 2.44 13.52 -10.03
C SER A 21 3.04 12.71 -8.87
N CYS A 22 4.26 13.06 -8.44
CA CYS A 22 4.88 12.44 -7.27
C CYS A 22 4.04 12.63 -6.01
N LEU A 23 3.52 13.84 -5.77
CA LEU A 23 2.64 14.12 -4.63
C LEU A 23 1.36 13.28 -4.68
N LEU A 24 0.71 13.18 -5.84
CA LEU A 24 -0.49 12.36 -6.02
C LEU A 24 -0.22 10.87 -5.81
N LEU A 25 0.96 10.37 -6.24
CA LEU A 25 1.37 8.99 -5.98
C LEU A 25 1.67 8.75 -4.48
N LEU A 26 2.20 9.74 -3.77
CA LEU A 26 2.36 9.67 -2.30
C LEU A 26 0.99 9.65 -1.59
N VAL A 27 0.04 10.47 -2.04
CA VAL A 27 -1.35 10.45 -1.54
C VAL A 27 -1.99 9.09 -1.82
N HIS A 28 -1.81 8.54 -3.03
CA HIS A 28 -2.27 7.20 -3.37
C HIS A 28 -1.72 6.15 -2.39
N LEU A 29 -0.39 6.15 -2.16
CA LEU A 29 0.29 5.22 -1.27
C LEU A 29 -0.21 5.32 0.19
N TYR A 30 -0.42 6.54 0.67
CA TYR A 30 -0.90 6.80 2.02
C TYR A 30 -2.37 6.38 2.21
N LEU A 31 -3.23 6.70 1.24
CA LEU A 31 -4.67 6.41 1.30
C LEU A 31 -5.07 5.05 0.70
N HIS A 32 -4.10 4.22 0.32
CA HIS A 32 -4.39 2.92 -0.29
C HIS A 32 -5.10 1.99 0.71
N ASP A 33 -6.16 1.33 0.26
CA ASP A 33 -6.95 0.42 1.09
C ASP A 33 -6.24 -0.94 1.23
N TYR A 34 -5.25 -0.99 2.12
CA TYR A 34 -4.50 -2.22 2.42
C TYR A 34 -5.37 -3.29 3.08
N ASN A 35 -6.47 -2.91 3.74
CA ASN A 35 -7.39 -3.85 4.38
C ASN A 35 -8.14 -4.70 3.34
N PHE A 36 -8.57 -4.07 2.24
CA PHE A 36 -9.23 -4.77 1.14
C PHE A 36 -8.31 -5.83 0.50
N VAL A 37 -7.05 -5.46 0.20
CA VAL A 37 -6.05 -6.40 -0.36
C VAL A 37 -5.73 -7.53 0.62
N ASN A 38 -5.75 -7.23 1.92
CA ASN A 38 -5.55 -8.20 2.98
C ASN A 38 -6.77 -9.10 3.27
N SER A 39 -7.86 -8.95 2.51
CA SER A 39 -9.13 -9.66 2.74
C SER A 39 -9.74 -9.43 4.14
N VAL A 40 -9.46 -8.28 4.75
CA VAL A 40 -10.05 -7.87 6.03
C VAL A 40 -11.43 -7.24 5.81
N THR A 41 -11.61 -6.51 4.71
CA THR A 41 -12.86 -5.86 4.31
C THR A 41 -13.30 -6.32 2.93
N ASP A 42 -14.59 -6.49 2.69
CA ASP A 42 -15.12 -6.94 1.38
C ASP A 42 -15.36 -5.81 0.37
N LYS A 43 -15.41 -4.57 0.84
CA LYS A 43 -15.65 -3.39 0.00
C LYS A 43 -14.35 -2.63 -0.20
N LEU A 44 -14.08 -2.23 -1.43
CA LEU A 44 -12.98 -1.33 -1.76
C LEU A 44 -13.41 0.11 -1.44
N THR A 45 -12.83 0.72 -0.42
CA THR A 45 -13.21 2.07 0.04
C THR A 45 -12.27 3.19 -0.42
N GLY A 46 -11.22 2.85 -1.17
CA GLY A 46 -10.14 3.74 -1.59
C GLY A 46 -10.40 4.59 -2.85
N SER A 47 -11.60 5.13 -3.08
CA SER A 47 -11.91 5.91 -4.30
C SER A 47 -11.00 7.12 -4.50
N VAL A 48 -10.65 7.83 -3.41
CA VAL A 48 -9.72 8.97 -3.45
C VAL A 48 -8.32 8.51 -3.86
N SER A 49 -7.83 7.41 -3.25
CA SER A 49 -6.53 6.82 -3.59
C SER A 49 -6.47 6.43 -5.07
N LEU A 50 -7.49 5.73 -5.58
CA LEU A 50 -7.56 5.35 -6.99
C LEU A 50 -7.62 6.59 -7.91
N GLY A 51 -8.45 7.58 -7.58
CA GLY A 51 -8.53 8.84 -8.31
C GLY A 51 -7.16 9.52 -8.39
N SER A 52 -6.45 9.64 -7.27
CA SER A 52 -5.10 10.23 -7.24
C SER A 52 -4.10 9.50 -8.14
N ALA A 53 -4.10 8.16 -8.14
CA ALA A 53 -3.21 7.39 -9.03
C ALA A 53 -3.55 7.57 -10.52
N VAL A 54 -4.84 7.60 -10.86
CA VAL A 54 -5.29 7.84 -12.25
C VAL A 54 -4.97 9.27 -12.69
N PHE A 55 -5.14 10.27 -11.83
CA PHE A 55 -4.73 11.64 -12.16
C PHE A 55 -3.21 11.75 -12.34
N ALA A 56 -2.41 11.11 -11.48
CA ALA A 56 -0.96 11.08 -11.63
C ALA A 56 -0.52 10.44 -12.95
N SER A 57 -1.14 9.31 -13.34
CA SER A 57 -0.80 8.65 -14.62
C SER A 57 -1.16 9.51 -15.83
N VAL A 58 -2.29 10.23 -15.78
CA VAL A 58 -2.70 11.18 -16.83
C VAL A 58 -1.72 12.35 -16.93
N LEU A 59 -1.26 12.90 -15.81
CA LEU A 59 -0.27 13.98 -15.78
C LEU A 59 1.06 13.54 -16.40
N ILE A 60 1.57 12.36 -16.05
CA ILE A 60 2.79 11.80 -16.66
C ILE A 60 2.58 11.54 -18.15
N ALA A 61 1.43 10.95 -18.52
CA ALA A 61 1.13 10.63 -19.91
C ALA A 61 1.02 11.89 -20.79
N SER A 62 0.63 13.04 -20.24
CA SER A 62 0.56 14.31 -20.97
C SER A 62 1.89 14.72 -21.61
N ARG A 63 3.02 14.26 -21.05
CA ARG A 63 4.38 14.58 -21.52
C ARG A 63 4.96 13.57 -22.50
N LEU A 64 4.25 12.47 -22.78
CA LEU A 64 4.70 11.49 -23.76
C LEU A 64 4.54 12.05 -25.19
N PRO A 65 5.53 11.83 -26.07
CA PRO A 65 5.56 12.44 -27.40
C PRO A 65 4.52 11.82 -28.35
N SER A 66 4.36 10.49 -28.32
CA SER A 66 3.49 9.74 -29.23
C SER A 66 2.17 9.32 -28.58
N TYR A 67 1.08 9.40 -29.35
CA TYR A 67 -0.26 8.94 -28.95
C TYR A 67 -0.29 7.45 -28.56
N GLN A 68 0.55 6.62 -29.17
CA GLN A 68 0.66 5.19 -28.84
C GLN A 68 1.22 5.00 -27.42
N HIS A 69 2.27 5.73 -27.06
CA HIS A 69 2.84 5.67 -25.71
C HIS A 69 1.84 6.16 -24.66
N VAL A 70 1.08 7.23 -24.97
CA VAL A 70 0.01 7.72 -24.10
C VAL A 70 -1.05 6.65 -23.88
N PHE A 71 -1.50 5.98 -24.95
CA PHE A 71 -2.50 4.93 -24.86
C PHE A 71 -2.03 3.77 -23.98
N VAL A 72 -0.83 3.24 -24.24
CA VAL A 72 -0.25 2.13 -23.45
C VAL A 72 -0.05 2.54 -21.99
N GLN A 73 0.45 3.74 -21.72
CA GLN A 73 0.68 4.23 -20.36
C GLN A 73 -0.60 4.30 -19.55
N ILE A 74 -1.69 4.82 -20.13
CA ILE A 74 -2.98 4.92 -19.45
C ILE A 74 -3.60 3.54 -19.26
N LEU A 75 -3.60 2.70 -20.29
CA LEU A 75 -4.13 1.34 -20.21
C LEU A 75 -3.42 0.54 -19.12
N PHE A 76 -2.09 0.53 -19.15
CA PHE A 76 -1.25 -0.12 -18.16
C PHE A 76 -1.49 0.42 -16.75
N SER A 77 -1.65 1.75 -16.60
CA SER A 77 -1.95 2.35 -15.30
C SER A 77 -3.32 1.92 -14.77
N LEU A 78 -4.34 1.81 -15.63
CA LEU A 78 -5.66 1.32 -15.22
C LEU A 78 -5.60 -0.16 -14.83
N GLU A 79 -4.90 -0.99 -15.58
CA GLU A 79 -4.68 -2.40 -15.21
C GLU A 79 -3.99 -2.52 -13.85
N LEU A 80 -2.93 -1.75 -13.62
CA LEU A 80 -2.19 -1.80 -12.35
C LEU A 80 -2.98 -1.26 -11.16
N TYR A 81 -3.65 -0.12 -11.28
CA TYR A 81 -4.29 0.54 -10.14
C TYR A 81 -5.74 0.09 -9.93
N LEU A 82 -6.51 -0.12 -11.00
CA LEU A 82 -7.90 -0.57 -10.89
C LEU A 82 -7.98 -2.08 -10.71
N LEU A 83 -7.34 -2.87 -11.57
CA LEU A 83 -7.44 -4.34 -11.52
C LEU A 83 -6.44 -4.96 -10.52
N GLY A 84 -5.28 -4.35 -10.35
CA GLY A 84 -4.24 -4.81 -9.43
C GLY A 84 -4.71 -5.22 -8.03
N PRO A 85 -5.48 -4.42 -7.27
CA PRO A 85 -5.95 -4.81 -5.94
C PRO A 85 -6.84 -6.05 -5.96
N PHE A 86 -7.67 -6.24 -6.99
CA PHE A 86 -8.51 -7.44 -7.13
C PHE A 86 -7.68 -8.67 -7.46
N VAL A 87 -6.74 -8.56 -8.40
CA VAL A 87 -5.83 -9.66 -8.76
C VAL A 87 -5.00 -10.10 -7.56
N ARG A 88 -4.42 -9.13 -6.83
CA ARG A 88 -3.62 -9.41 -5.63
C ARG A 88 -4.45 -10.07 -4.53
N ARG A 89 -5.67 -9.58 -4.30
CA ARG A 89 -6.61 -10.19 -3.36
C ARG A 89 -6.94 -11.64 -3.75
N TYR A 90 -7.29 -11.87 -5.01
CA TYR A 90 -7.63 -13.21 -5.51
C TYR A 90 -6.46 -14.18 -5.36
N ILE A 91 -5.26 -13.80 -5.80
CA ILE A 91 -4.05 -14.63 -5.70
C ILE A 91 -3.73 -14.94 -4.24
N ARG A 92 -3.85 -13.96 -3.34
CA ARG A 92 -3.63 -14.18 -1.90
C ARG A 92 -4.61 -15.18 -1.31
N GLN A 93 -5.88 -15.15 -1.73
CA GLN A 93 -6.90 -16.11 -1.27
C GLN A 93 -6.58 -17.53 -1.74
N MET A 94 -5.94 -17.70 -2.90
CA MET A 94 -5.49 -19.02 -3.38
C MET A 94 -4.25 -19.51 -2.63
N SER A 95 -3.22 -18.67 -2.51
CA SER A 95 -1.97 -19.04 -1.83
C SER A 95 -1.15 -17.82 -1.42
N THR A 96 -0.70 -17.80 -0.17
CA THR A 96 0.23 -16.78 0.34
C THR A 96 1.60 -16.87 -0.34
N THR A 97 2.06 -18.07 -0.70
CA THR A 97 3.34 -18.28 -1.39
C THR A 97 3.34 -17.65 -2.77
N ILE A 98 2.27 -17.86 -3.56
CA ILE A 98 2.14 -17.27 -4.90
C ILE A 98 2.06 -15.73 -4.80
N HIS A 99 1.33 -15.22 -3.81
CA HIS A 99 1.28 -13.78 -3.55
C HIS A 99 2.68 -13.20 -3.25
N LEU A 100 3.49 -13.88 -2.43
CA LEU A 100 4.87 -13.47 -2.15
C LEU A 100 5.77 -13.55 -3.39
N LEU A 101 5.66 -14.62 -4.17
CA LEU A 101 6.40 -14.75 -5.43
C LEU A 101 6.04 -13.63 -6.40
N LEU A 102 4.75 -13.28 -6.52
CA LEU A 102 4.30 -12.17 -7.34
C LEU A 102 4.91 -10.84 -6.87
N THR A 103 4.94 -10.58 -5.56
CA THR A 103 5.55 -9.36 -5.02
C THR A 103 7.06 -9.30 -5.31
N VAL A 104 7.77 -10.41 -5.11
CA VAL A 104 9.22 -10.49 -5.40
C VAL A 104 9.48 -10.32 -6.89
N ALA A 105 8.70 -10.99 -7.75
CA ALA A 105 8.80 -10.86 -9.20
C ALA A 105 8.55 -9.41 -9.66
N SER A 106 7.56 -8.73 -9.08
CA SER A 106 7.28 -7.32 -9.41
C SER A 106 8.39 -6.37 -8.96
N LEU A 107 9.04 -6.65 -7.82
CA LEU A 107 10.17 -5.88 -7.33
C LEU A 107 11.39 -6.07 -8.23
N VAL A 108 11.74 -7.33 -8.52
CA VAL A 108 12.88 -7.68 -9.41
C VAL A 108 12.65 -7.11 -10.81
N GLY A 109 11.46 -7.29 -11.37
CA GLY A 109 11.10 -6.73 -12.68
C GLY A 109 11.28 -5.21 -12.73
N SER A 110 10.85 -4.50 -11.67
CA SER A 110 11.01 -3.04 -11.58
C SER A 110 12.49 -2.62 -11.52
N VAL A 111 13.31 -3.33 -10.74
CA VAL A 111 14.76 -3.08 -10.67
C VAL A 111 15.43 -3.34 -12.02
N LEU A 112 15.11 -4.45 -12.68
CA LEU A 112 15.67 -4.81 -13.99
C LEU A 112 15.30 -3.77 -15.07
N LEU A 113 14.09 -3.22 -15.02
CA LEU A 113 13.66 -2.18 -15.94
C LEU A 113 14.38 -0.84 -15.68
N VAL A 114 14.65 -0.47 -14.43
CA VAL A 114 15.27 0.84 -14.10
C VAL A 114 16.80 0.81 -14.18
N ALA A 115 17.42 -0.34 -13.88
CA ALA A 115 18.87 -0.54 -13.90
C ALA A 115 19.60 -0.01 -15.16
N PRO A 116 19.12 -0.27 -16.40
CA PRO A 116 19.79 0.23 -17.59
C PRO A 116 19.57 1.74 -17.84
N LEU A 117 18.58 2.39 -17.21
CA LEU A 117 18.33 3.83 -17.44
C LEU A 117 19.29 4.70 -16.65
N SER A 118 19.46 4.43 -15.35
CA SER A 118 20.49 5.12 -14.54
C SER A 118 20.71 4.42 -13.20
N PRO A 119 21.97 4.33 -12.74
CA PRO A 119 22.29 3.73 -11.44
C PRO A 119 21.72 4.54 -10.27
N VAL A 120 21.64 5.86 -10.41
CA VAL A 120 21.11 6.75 -9.37
C VAL A 120 19.63 6.46 -9.12
N LEU A 121 18.81 6.34 -10.17
CA LEU A 121 17.39 6.02 -10.00
C LEU A 121 17.18 4.62 -9.42
N THR A 122 18.01 3.65 -9.78
CA THR A 122 17.95 2.31 -9.19
C THR A 122 18.24 2.33 -7.70
N VAL A 123 19.29 3.04 -7.28
CA VAL A 123 19.64 3.16 -5.85
C VAL A 123 18.53 3.87 -5.09
N LEU A 124 18.00 4.98 -5.62
CA LEU A 124 16.87 5.70 -5.00
C LEU A 124 15.62 4.80 -4.89
N TYR A 125 15.29 4.04 -5.94
CA TYR A 125 14.19 3.09 -5.90
C TYR A 125 14.40 2.00 -4.83
N CYS A 126 15.56 1.35 -4.79
CA CYS A 126 15.86 0.35 -3.77
C CYS A 126 15.79 0.93 -2.35
N LEU A 127 16.35 2.13 -2.13
CA LEU A 127 16.29 2.81 -0.84
C LEU A 127 14.85 3.11 -0.42
N THR A 128 14.03 3.64 -1.32
CA THR A 128 12.60 3.92 -1.02
C THR A 128 11.82 2.66 -0.66
N VAL A 129 12.02 1.56 -1.39
CA VAL A 129 11.39 0.27 -1.05
C VAL A 129 11.84 -0.22 0.33
N LEU A 130 13.14 -0.20 0.62
CA LEU A 130 13.67 -0.63 1.92
C LEU A 130 13.15 0.24 3.08
N LEU A 131 13.09 1.55 2.87
CA LEU A 131 12.58 2.50 3.86
C LEU A 131 11.10 2.25 4.16
N VAL A 132 10.27 2.11 3.13
CA VAL A 132 8.82 1.92 3.29
C VAL A 132 8.49 0.53 3.84
N SER A 133 9.17 -0.53 3.38
CA SER A 133 8.84 -1.90 3.76
C SER A 133 9.43 -2.35 5.10
N PHE A 134 10.58 -1.83 5.52
CA PHE A 134 11.24 -2.28 6.75
C PHE A 134 11.41 -1.16 7.77
N VAL A 135 11.99 -0.03 7.35
CA VAL A 135 12.33 1.05 8.30
C VAL A 135 11.08 1.67 8.90
N CYS A 136 10.06 1.95 8.08
CA CYS A 136 8.81 2.55 8.55
C CYS A 136 8.06 1.64 9.54
N PRO A 137 7.77 0.35 9.25
CA PRO A 137 7.15 -0.54 10.22
C PRO A 137 7.98 -0.71 11.51
N LEU A 138 9.31 -0.83 11.40
CA LEU A 138 10.18 -0.94 12.58
C LEU A 138 10.11 0.33 13.43
N ALA A 139 10.20 1.51 12.81
CA ALA A 139 10.06 2.78 13.51
C ALA A 139 8.69 2.90 14.19
N LEU A 140 7.61 2.54 13.50
CA LEU A 140 6.25 2.54 14.07
C LEU A 140 6.11 1.58 15.25
N VAL A 141 6.68 0.38 15.18
CA VAL A 141 6.67 -0.59 16.31
C VAL A 141 7.49 -0.06 17.49
N ARG A 142 8.62 0.62 17.24
CA ARG A 142 9.41 1.25 18.31
C ARG A 142 8.64 2.41 18.95
N LEU A 143 8.00 3.26 18.15
CA LEU A 143 7.20 4.39 18.61
C LEU A 143 5.96 3.94 19.40
N HIS A 144 5.34 2.82 19.02
CA HIS A 144 4.23 2.24 19.79
C HIS A 144 4.63 1.88 21.23
N LYS A 145 5.89 1.57 21.51
CA LYS A 145 6.36 1.27 22.88
C LYS A 145 6.34 2.49 23.80
N PHE A 146 6.43 3.70 23.25
CA PHE A 146 6.43 4.95 24.01
C PHE A 146 5.02 5.52 24.21
N LYS A 147 3.98 4.85 23.71
CA LYS A 147 2.60 5.25 23.94
C LYS A 147 2.26 5.01 25.41
N ALA A 148 2.23 6.08 26.21
CA ALA A 148 1.77 6.03 27.58
C ALA A 148 0.30 5.57 27.59
N LYS A 149 0.04 4.42 28.24
CA LYS A 149 -1.32 3.93 28.44
C LYS A 149 -1.95 4.73 29.57
N ILE A 150 -2.73 5.75 29.24
CA ILE A 150 -3.54 6.48 30.23
C ILE A 150 -4.75 5.60 30.52
N ASN A 151 -4.64 4.76 31.55
CA ASN A 151 -5.77 4.00 32.04
C ASN A 151 -6.73 4.99 32.70
N GLY A 152 -7.90 5.21 32.08
CA GLY A 152 -8.97 5.93 32.75
C GLY A 152 -9.57 5.08 33.89
N PRO A 153 -10.32 5.68 34.84
CA PRO A 153 -11.00 4.94 35.90
C PRO A 153 -12.09 3.97 35.40
N TRP A 154 -12.32 3.93 34.08
CA TRP A 154 -13.28 3.10 33.37
C TRP A 154 -12.61 2.06 32.44
N ASP A 155 -11.27 1.97 32.42
CA ASP A 155 -10.55 1.00 31.57
C ASP A 155 -10.72 -0.44 32.11
N GLU A 156 -10.71 -1.41 31.19
CA GLU A 156 -11.19 -2.79 31.32
C GLU A 156 -11.13 -3.38 32.74
N ALA A 157 -12.31 -3.75 33.27
CA ALA A 157 -12.42 -4.50 34.51
C ALA A 157 -11.62 -5.80 34.38
N VAL A 158 -10.42 -5.84 34.97
CA VAL A 158 -9.65 -7.07 35.15
C VAL A 158 -10.60 -8.06 35.82
N PRO A 159 -10.96 -9.19 35.18
CA PRO A 159 -11.87 -10.13 35.78
C PRO A 159 -11.23 -10.64 37.06
N SER A 160 -11.72 -10.18 38.21
CA SER A 160 -11.30 -10.64 39.52
C SER A 160 -11.88 -12.03 39.71
N VAL A 161 -11.24 -13.05 39.14
CA VAL A 161 -11.67 -14.43 39.29
C VAL A 161 -11.51 -14.78 40.77
N PRO A 162 -12.59 -15.07 41.50
CA PRO A 162 -12.47 -15.42 42.90
C PRO A 162 -11.62 -16.69 43.03
N VAL A 163 -10.66 -16.69 43.95
CA VAL A 163 -9.73 -17.81 44.18
C VAL A 163 -10.46 -19.15 44.35
N ARG A 164 -11.68 -19.13 44.91
CA ARG A 164 -12.56 -20.31 45.05
C ARG A 164 -12.95 -20.94 43.70
N LEU A 165 -13.15 -20.13 42.66
CA LEU A 165 -13.48 -20.59 41.32
C LEU A 165 -12.28 -21.26 40.65
N VAL A 166 -11.08 -20.71 40.85
CA VAL A 166 -9.81 -21.31 40.37
C VAL A 166 -9.59 -22.69 40.99
N HIS A 167 -9.82 -22.83 42.30
CA HIS A 167 -9.72 -24.13 42.97
C HIS A 167 -10.75 -25.16 42.46
N ARG A 168 -12.01 -24.76 42.22
CA ARG A 168 -13.03 -25.66 41.66
C ARG A 168 -12.71 -26.13 40.24
N LEU A 169 -12.16 -25.25 39.42
CA LEU A 169 -11.73 -25.61 38.06
C LEU A 169 -10.54 -26.56 38.08
N ARG A 170 -9.61 -26.37 39.03
CA ARG A 170 -8.46 -27.25 39.22
C ARG A 170 -8.89 -28.64 39.72
N SER A 171 -9.79 -28.72 40.70
CA SER A 171 -10.29 -30.00 41.23
C SER A 171 -11.11 -30.79 40.20
N ARG A 172 -11.91 -30.12 39.35
CA ARG A 172 -12.62 -30.78 38.24
C ARG A 172 -11.67 -31.36 37.19
N ARG A 173 -10.54 -30.70 36.94
CA ARG A 173 -9.53 -31.16 35.96
C ARG A 173 -8.75 -32.36 36.48
N GLU A 174 -8.58 -32.47 37.78
CA GLU A 174 -7.93 -33.61 38.45
C GLU A 174 -8.87 -34.82 38.56
N SER A 175 -10.19 -34.64 38.64
CA SER A 175 -11.15 -35.76 38.67
C SER A 175 -11.49 -36.36 37.30
N GLN A 176 -11.07 -35.72 36.20
CA GLN A 176 -11.24 -36.22 34.83
C GLN A 176 -9.99 -36.89 34.26
N LYS A 177 -8.91 -36.95 35.05
CA LYS A 177 -7.73 -37.79 34.78
C LYS A 177 -7.81 -39.06 35.61
#